data_AF-A0AAV4R2Z2-F1
#
_entry.id   AF-A0AAV4R2Z2-F1
#
_cell.length_a   1.000
_cell.length_b   1.000
_cell.length_c   1.000
_cell.angle_alpha   90.00
_cell.angle_beta   90.00
_cell.angle_gamma   90.00
#
_symmetry.space_group_name_H-M   'P 1'
#
loop_
_entity.id
_entity.type
_entity.pdbx_description
1 polymer ?
#
loop_
_entity_poly.entity_id
_entity_poly.type
_entity_poly.pdbx_seq_one_letter_code
_entity_poly.pdbx_strand_id
1 'polypeptide(L)'
;MDKSKEIKYEKNPFAIKDPYYLPGYTGHCPSYKGTVGTSYGRATHEIMEGLPSPPGRLKPVSLEDQTPEEIKELDIFESRKSEGKFVIAKDIAIGYKGHIPRARDVIGLSFNKSCIKSVAEFEKRSSTKKNS
;
A
#
# COMPACT_ATOMS: atom_id res chain seq x y z
N MET A 1 -40.86 -4.93 -3.13
CA MET A 1 -39.49 -5.47 -2.99
C MET A 1 -38.73 -4.50 -2.10
N ASP A 2 -38.62 -4.85 -0.83
CA ASP A 2 -38.16 -3.96 0.23
C ASP A 2 -36.62 -3.90 0.27
N LYS A 3 -36.07 -2.70 0.48
CA LYS A 3 -34.64 -2.42 0.40
C LYS A 3 -33.93 -3.07 1.57
N SER A 4 -32.88 -3.83 1.30
CA SER A 4 -31.91 -4.32 2.28
C SER A 4 -31.41 -3.17 3.14
N LYS A 5 -31.92 -3.05 4.36
CA LYS A 5 -31.39 -2.15 5.38
C LYS A 5 -29.97 -2.61 5.71
N GLU A 6 -28.98 -1.87 5.26
CA GLU A 6 -27.61 -2.02 5.76
C GLU A 6 -27.62 -1.78 7.27
N ILE A 7 -27.40 -2.85 8.04
CA ILE A 7 -27.23 -2.76 9.49
C ILE A 7 -25.87 -2.12 9.73
N LYS A 8 -25.86 -0.83 10.07
CA LYS A 8 -24.65 -0.13 10.49
C LYS A 8 -24.39 -0.48 11.96
N TYR A 9 -23.40 -1.31 12.22
CA TYR A 9 -22.93 -1.57 13.56
C TYR A 9 -22.18 -0.35 14.08
N GLU A 10 -22.70 0.25 15.14
CA GLU A 10 -21.98 1.29 15.87
C GLU A 10 -20.76 0.65 16.55
N LYS A 11 -19.57 1.22 16.34
CA LYS A 11 -18.34 0.68 16.91
C LYS A 11 -18.41 0.81 18.43
N ASN A 12 -18.16 -0.27 19.14
CA ASN A 12 -18.12 -0.26 20.60
C ASN A 12 -17.04 0.76 21.08
N PRO A 13 -17.41 1.81 21.84
CA PRO A 13 -16.46 2.81 22.31
C PRO A 13 -15.42 2.24 23.29
N PHE A 14 -15.69 1.08 23.89
CA PHE A 14 -14.77 0.37 24.78
C PHE A 14 -13.90 -0.67 24.06
N ALA A 15 -14.03 -0.81 22.74
CA ALA A 15 -13.17 -1.69 21.97
C ALA A 15 -11.72 -1.17 22.02
N ILE A 16 -10.78 -2.09 22.21
CA ILE A 16 -9.36 -1.80 22.07
C ILE A 16 -9.12 -1.39 20.62
N LYS A 17 -8.43 -0.26 20.43
CA LYS A 17 -8.12 0.25 19.08
C LYS A 17 -7.02 -0.62 18.47
N ASP A 18 -7.07 -0.81 17.17
CA ASP A 18 -5.93 -1.37 16.45
C ASP A 18 -4.68 -0.52 16.70
N PRO A 19 -3.48 -1.13 16.87
CA PRO A 19 -3.15 -2.54 16.66
C PRO A 19 -3.21 -3.41 17.94
N TYR A 20 -3.78 -4.62 17.89
CA TYR A 20 -3.73 -5.63 18.97
C TYR A 20 -3.84 -7.06 18.44
N TYR A 21 -3.52 -8.08 19.25
CA TYR A 21 -3.78 -9.48 18.91
C TYR A 21 -5.13 -9.94 19.44
N LEU A 22 -5.82 -10.77 18.63
CA LEU A 22 -7.09 -11.38 19.00
C LEU A 22 -6.90 -12.39 20.15
N PRO A 23 -7.82 -12.45 21.12
CA PRO A 23 -7.81 -13.53 22.10
C PRO A 23 -7.90 -14.89 21.38
N GLY A 24 -6.99 -15.81 21.71
CA GLY A 24 -6.84 -17.09 21.01
C GLY A 24 -5.73 -17.11 19.94
N TYR A 25 -5.01 -16.00 19.73
CA TYR A 25 -3.79 -16.00 18.91
C TYR A 25 -2.74 -16.95 19.52
N THR A 26 -2.33 -17.96 18.74
CA THR A 26 -1.38 -19.00 19.16
C THR A 26 0.07 -18.73 18.74
N GLY A 27 0.31 -17.64 18.00
CA GLY A 27 1.64 -17.24 17.57
C GLY A 27 2.44 -16.54 18.67
N HIS A 28 3.69 -16.21 18.37
CA HIS A 28 4.57 -15.52 19.31
C HIS A 28 4.20 -14.03 19.44
N CYS A 29 3.94 -13.58 20.66
CA CYS A 29 3.85 -12.15 20.99
C CYS A 29 5.10 -11.73 21.78
N PRO A 30 5.89 -10.75 21.26
CA PRO A 30 7.09 -10.29 21.94
C PRO A 30 6.76 -9.65 23.28
N SER A 31 7.60 -9.81 24.30
CA SER A 31 7.46 -9.18 25.63
C SER A 31 6.17 -9.49 26.43
N TYR A 32 5.24 -10.30 25.90
CA TYR A 32 3.98 -10.65 26.55
C TYR A 32 4.16 -11.40 27.88
N LYS A 33 5.21 -12.20 28.02
CA LYS A 33 5.49 -12.95 29.26
C LYS A 33 5.74 -12.06 30.47
N GLY A 34 6.13 -10.81 30.28
CA GLY A 34 6.39 -9.85 31.36
C GLY A 34 5.18 -9.04 31.79
N THR A 35 4.06 -9.11 31.06
CA THR A 35 2.84 -8.37 31.37
C THR A 35 1.89 -9.22 32.22
N VAL A 36 1.46 -8.70 33.37
CA VAL A 36 0.52 -9.36 34.29
C VAL A 36 -0.59 -8.38 34.67
N GLY A 37 -1.82 -8.86 34.84
CA GLY A 37 -2.94 -8.06 35.34
C GLY A 37 -3.72 -7.27 34.29
N THR A 38 -3.42 -7.43 33.00
CA THR A 38 -4.14 -6.80 31.89
C THR A 38 -4.78 -7.83 30.98
N SER A 39 -5.84 -7.44 30.26
CA SER A 39 -6.47 -8.31 29.26
C SER A 39 -5.54 -8.53 28.07
N TYR A 40 -5.64 -9.69 27.41
CA TYR A 40 -4.77 -10.06 26.29
C TYR A 40 -4.74 -8.97 25.19
N GLY A 41 -5.90 -8.46 24.80
CA GLY A 41 -5.97 -7.39 23.79
C GLY A 41 -5.27 -6.11 24.24
N ARG A 42 -5.38 -5.73 25.52
CA ARG A 42 -4.75 -4.50 26.03
C ARG A 42 -3.24 -4.65 26.18
N ALA A 43 -2.78 -5.77 26.72
CA ALA A 43 -1.36 -6.10 26.82
C ALA A 43 -0.68 -6.09 25.44
N THR A 44 -1.32 -6.74 24.46
CA THR A 44 -0.77 -6.82 23.10
C THR A 44 -0.86 -5.49 22.36
N HIS A 45 -1.86 -4.66 22.66
CA HIS A 45 -1.94 -3.30 22.15
C HIS A 45 -0.77 -2.44 22.59
N GLU A 46 -0.51 -2.39 23.90
CA GLU A 46 0.60 -1.62 24.49
C GLU A 46 1.96 -2.10 23.94
N ILE A 47 2.14 -3.42 23.80
CA ILE A 47 3.33 -4.00 23.18
C ILE A 47 3.46 -3.55 21.72
N MET A 48 2.38 -3.59 20.93
CA MET A 48 2.42 -3.25 19.51
C MET A 48 2.63 -1.77 19.24
N GLU A 49 2.06 -0.88 20.07
CA GLU A 49 2.28 0.57 19.94
C GLU A 49 3.75 0.95 20.13
N GLY A 50 4.48 0.21 20.98
CA GLY A 50 5.92 0.40 21.17
C GLY A 50 6.80 -0.16 20.03
N LEU A 51 6.25 -0.93 19.09
CA LEU A 51 7.03 -1.53 18.01
C LEU A 51 7.10 -0.59 16.79
N PRO A 52 8.30 -0.36 16.20
CA PRO A 52 8.46 0.49 15.01
C PRO A 52 7.70 -0.05 13.78
N SER A 53 7.48 -1.37 13.74
CA SER A 53 6.65 -2.06 12.75
C SER A 53 6.03 -3.30 13.40
N PRO A 54 4.71 -3.34 13.63
CA PRO A 54 4.05 -4.51 14.20
C PRO A 54 4.27 -5.75 13.30
N PRO A 55 4.74 -6.89 13.83
CA PRO A 55 5.02 -8.08 13.04
C PRO A 55 3.73 -8.64 12.41
N GLY A 56 3.80 -8.96 11.12
CA GLY A 56 2.66 -9.50 10.36
C GLY A 56 1.64 -8.46 9.90
N ARG A 57 1.81 -7.19 10.24
CA ARG A 57 0.99 -6.09 9.72
C ARG A 57 1.84 -5.27 8.77
N LEU A 58 1.68 -5.51 7.46
CA LEU A 58 2.20 -4.58 6.46
C LEU A 58 1.61 -3.22 6.80
N LYS A 59 2.46 -2.20 6.97
CA LYS A 59 1.96 -0.83 7.04
C LYS A 59 1.16 -0.61 5.75
N PRO A 60 -0.06 -0.04 5.82
CA PRO A 60 -0.67 0.48 4.60
C PRO A 60 0.40 1.38 3.96
N VAL A 61 0.62 1.24 2.66
CA VAL A 61 1.56 2.10 1.94
C VAL A 61 1.06 3.53 2.16
N SER A 62 1.68 4.24 3.10
CA SER A 62 1.37 5.63 3.37
C SER A 62 1.69 6.38 2.09
N LEU A 63 0.69 7.06 1.54
CA LEU A 63 0.89 7.93 0.37
C LEU A 63 1.91 9.04 0.69
N GLU A 64 2.16 9.31 1.97
CA GLU A 64 3.08 10.31 2.52
C GLU A 64 4.58 9.96 2.38
N ASP A 65 4.95 8.69 2.22
CA ASP A 65 6.37 8.28 2.13
C ASP A 65 6.95 8.44 0.71
N GLN A 66 6.18 9.01 -0.22
CA GLN A 66 6.60 9.16 -1.60
C GLN A 66 7.58 10.32 -1.74
N THR A 67 8.73 10.04 -2.35
CA THR A 67 9.69 11.10 -2.68
C THR A 67 9.06 12.07 -3.69
N PRO A 68 9.46 13.35 -3.71
CA PRO A 68 8.99 14.31 -4.72
C PRO A 68 9.22 13.84 -6.16
N GLU A 69 10.20 12.95 -6.38
CA GLU A 69 10.47 12.35 -7.68
C GLU A 69 9.41 11.29 -8.05
N GLU A 70 9.03 10.42 -7.11
CA GLU A 70 7.99 9.41 -7.31
C GLU A 70 6.64 10.06 -7.65
N ILE A 71 6.30 11.19 -7.01
CA ILE A 71 5.08 11.95 -7.30
C ILE A 71 5.09 12.48 -8.74
N LYS A 72 6.21 13.03 -9.21
CA LYS A 72 6.35 13.51 -10.59
C LYS A 72 6.25 12.37 -11.61
N GLU A 73 6.85 11.21 -11.31
CA GLU A 73 6.78 10.04 -12.19
C GLU A 73 5.35 9.50 -12.29
N LEU A 74 4.60 9.51 -11.19
CA LEU A 74 3.19 9.17 -11.17
C LEU A 74 2.36 10.15 -11.99
N ASP A 75 2.61 11.45 -11.88
CA ASP A 75 1.88 12.47 -12.63
C ASP A 75 2.09 12.33 -14.15
N ILE A 76 3.34 12.12 -14.58
CA ILE A 76 3.68 11.80 -15.98
C ILE A 76 3.02 10.48 -16.42
N PHE A 77 2.89 9.53 -15.51
CA PHE A 77 2.23 8.27 -15.81
C PHE A 77 0.71 8.41 -15.94
N GLU A 78 0.07 9.19 -15.07
CA GLU A 78 -1.37 9.43 -15.07
C GLU A 78 -1.81 10.30 -16.25
N SER A 79 -0.97 11.24 -16.71
CA SER A 79 -1.27 12.09 -17.86
C SER A 79 -1.54 11.28 -19.15
N ARG A 80 -0.89 10.11 -19.31
CA ARG A 80 -1.15 9.17 -20.42
C ARG A 80 -2.58 8.63 -20.46
N LYS A 81 -3.29 8.57 -19.33
CA LYS A 81 -4.68 8.10 -19.29
C LYS A 81 -5.61 9.04 -20.05
N SER A 82 -5.29 10.35 -20.07
CA SER A 82 -6.10 11.36 -20.74
C SER A 82 -6.05 11.26 -22.27
N GLU A 83 -4.99 10.65 -22.82
CA GLU A 83 -4.78 10.54 -24.27
C GLU A 83 -5.56 9.39 -24.93
N GLY A 84 -6.29 8.57 -24.14
CA GLY A 84 -7.13 7.48 -24.65
C GLY A 84 -6.38 6.32 -25.33
N LYS A 85 -5.05 6.31 -25.27
CA LYS A 85 -4.19 5.39 -26.04
C LYS A 85 -3.61 4.21 -25.26
N PHE A 86 -3.83 4.11 -23.95
CA PHE A 86 -3.07 3.17 -23.12
C PHE A 86 -3.92 2.28 -22.20
N VAL A 87 -3.57 0.99 -22.19
CA VAL A 87 -4.19 -0.09 -21.38
C VAL A 87 -3.64 -0.11 -19.95
N ILE A 88 -2.47 0.48 -19.71
CA ILE A 88 -1.79 0.48 -18.41
C ILE A 88 -2.22 1.69 -17.56
N ALA A 89 -2.92 1.43 -16.46
CA ALA A 89 -3.32 2.42 -15.46
C ALA A 89 -2.46 2.29 -14.19
N LYS A 90 -2.66 3.15 -13.18
CA LYS A 90 -1.88 3.15 -11.93
C LYS A 90 -1.94 1.80 -11.20
N ASP A 91 -3.10 1.15 -11.28
CA ASP A 91 -3.36 -0.16 -10.69
C ASP A 91 -3.20 -1.28 -11.73
N ILE A 92 -1.96 -1.45 -12.22
CA ILE A 92 -1.65 -2.57 -13.12
C ILE A 92 -1.80 -3.88 -12.34
N ALA A 93 -2.53 -4.84 -12.92
CA ALA A 93 -2.61 -6.18 -12.34
C ALA A 93 -1.22 -6.83 -12.28
N ILE A 94 -0.87 -7.44 -11.14
CA ILE A 94 0.41 -8.12 -10.91
C ILE A 94 0.67 -9.29 -11.90
N GLY A 95 -0.38 -9.75 -12.62
CA GLY A 95 -0.30 -10.73 -13.70
C GLY A 95 -0.30 -10.14 -15.11
N TYR A 96 -0.12 -8.82 -15.28
CA TYR A 96 -0.14 -8.17 -16.59
C TYR A 96 0.99 -8.70 -17.47
N LYS A 97 0.62 -9.26 -18.64
CA LYS A 97 1.54 -9.83 -19.63
C LYS A 97 1.73 -8.95 -20.87
N GLY A 98 1.09 -7.78 -20.91
CA GLY A 98 1.25 -6.85 -22.02
C GLY A 98 2.62 -6.17 -22.01
N HIS A 99 2.89 -5.38 -23.03
CA HIS A 99 4.15 -4.67 -23.16
C HIS A 99 4.24 -3.50 -22.17
N ILE A 100 5.33 -3.44 -21.40
CA ILE A 100 5.70 -2.28 -20.58
C ILE A 100 7.03 -1.75 -21.14
N PRO A 101 7.07 -0.52 -21.68
CA PRO A 101 8.29 0.04 -22.23
C PRO A 101 9.33 0.20 -21.12
N ARG A 102 10.58 -0.12 -21.44
CA ARG A 102 11.75 0.01 -20.54
C ARG A 102 11.71 -0.77 -19.23
N ALA A 103 10.74 -1.66 -19.03
CA ALA A 103 10.63 -2.48 -17.80
C ALA A 103 11.86 -3.35 -17.52
N ARG A 104 12.67 -3.67 -18.54
CA ARG A 104 13.91 -4.44 -18.39
C ARG A 104 15.06 -3.63 -17.78
N ASP A 105 14.99 -2.30 -17.86
CA ASP A 105 16.02 -1.40 -17.34
C ASP A 105 15.84 -1.13 -15.84
N VAL A 106 14.63 -1.39 -15.30
CA VAL A 106 14.24 -1.08 -13.93
C VAL A 106 14.27 -2.32 -13.05
N ILE A 107 15.19 -2.34 -12.10
CA ILE A 107 15.38 -3.43 -11.13
C ILE A 107 15.30 -2.92 -9.69
N GLY A 108 15.03 -3.83 -8.73
CA GLY A 108 15.04 -3.52 -7.30
C GLY A 108 13.80 -2.78 -6.76
N LEU A 109 12.78 -2.58 -7.60
CA LEU A 109 11.51 -1.96 -7.21
C LEU A 109 10.36 -2.98 -7.24
N SER A 110 9.26 -2.68 -6.54
CA SER A 110 8.02 -3.46 -6.67
C SER A 110 7.47 -3.36 -8.10
N PHE A 111 6.65 -4.33 -8.51
CA PHE A 111 6.11 -4.38 -9.87
C PHE A 111 5.42 -3.07 -10.29
N ASN A 112 4.50 -2.55 -9.47
CA ASN A 112 3.79 -1.30 -9.78
C ASN A 112 4.75 -0.11 -9.88
N LYS A 113 5.69 0.03 -8.93
CA LYS A 113 6.70 1.09 -8.97
C LYS A 113 7.56 1.01 -10.23
N SER A 114 7.97 -0.20 -10.60
CA SER A 114 8.75 -0.45 -11.82
C SER A 114 7.97 -0.03 -13.06
N CYS A 115 6.69 -0.38 -13.16
CA CYS A 115 5.84 0.03 -14.28
C CYS A 115 5.72 1.56 -14.38
N ILE A 116 5.40 2.23 -13.28
CA ILE A 116 5.26 3.69 -13.24
C ILE A 116 6.55 4.36 -13.71
N LYS A 117 7.68 4.00 -13.09
CA LYS A 117 9.00 4.54 -13.39
C LYS A 117 9.39 4.31 -14.84
N SER A 118 9.26 3.07 -15.32
CA SER A 118 9.67 2.69 -16.67
C SER A 118 8.95 3.52 -17.73
N VAL A 119 7.65 3.74 -17.56
CA VAL A 119 6.90 4.49 -18.55
C VAL A 119 7.04 6.01 -18.37
N ALA A 120 7.23 6.51 -17.14
CA ALA A 120 7.62 7.90 -16.93
C ALA A 120 8.96 8.22 -17.61
N GLU A 121 9.94 7.32 -17.54
CA GLU A 121 11.23 7.46 -18.19
C GLU A 121 11.13 7.39 -19.73
N PHE A 122 10.23 6.57 -20.24
CA PHE A 122 9.93 6.50 -21.66
C PHE A 122 9.41 7.85 -22.20
N GLU A 123 8.49 8.50 -21.49
CA GLU A 123 7.91 9.79 -21.90
C GLU A 123 8.87 10.97 -21.79
N LYS A 124 9.72 10.98 -20.76
CA LYS A 124 10.81 11.95 -20.65
C LYS A 124 11.70 11.88 -21.90
N ARG A 125 11.98 10.67 -22.40
CA ARG A 125 12.83 10.45 -23.57
C ARG A 125 12.11 10.74 -24.90
N SER A 126 10.82 10.41 -25.02
CA SER A 126 10.02 10.71 -26.22
C SER A 126 9.94 12.23 -26.45
N SER A 127 9.75 13.00 -25.37
CA SER A 127 9.67 14.46 -25.40
C SER A 127 10.97 15.12 -25.87
N THR A 128 12.13 14.61 -25.42
CA THR A 128 13.44 15.14 -25.87
C THR A 128 13.69 14.95 -27.36
N LYS A 129 13.21 13.85 -27.95
CA LYS A 129 13.38 13.57 -29.39
C LYS A 129 12.49 14.42 -30.28
N LYS A 130 11.36 14.91 -29.79
CA LYS A 130 10.43 15.74 -30.58
C LYS A 130 10.92 17.18 -30.76
N ASN A 131 11.80 17.62 -29.86
CA ASN A 131 12.34 18.99 -29.83
C ASN A 131 13.76 19.08 -30.43
N SER A 132 14.27 18.00 -31.03
CA SER A 132 15.54 17.93 -31.75
C SER A 132 15.30 17.66 -33.22
#